data_AF-A0A5N8X1E0-F1
#
_entry.id   AF-A0A5N8X1E0-F1
#
_cell.length_a   1.000
_cell.length_b   1.000
_cell.length_c   1.000
_cell.angle_alpha   90.00
_cell.angle_beta   90.00
_cell.angle_gamma   90.00
#
_symmetry.space_group_name_H-M   'P 1'
#
loop_
_entity.id
_entity.type
_entity.pdbx_description
1 polymer ?
#
loop_
_entity_poly.entity_id
_entity_poly.type
_entity_poly.pdbx_seq_one_letter_code
_entity_poly.pdbx_strand_id
1 'polypeptide(L)'
;MARVRLRGAGRHRGVKPVRGGRQAVALATVLSAAGVQVAVSAGTAEAAPAWIEGPIFNDPLGASDEQLALRTRLIELTDAALPGSTIKVAVYHVWEASVVDALIAAENRGVRVQVLLDESSVSDRPANTSYSTLAAALGTDRTKGSYVTTCPVDKSCLGDPKYGQSIMHNKFWLFSAVEGATNVVVQTTSNSTPSAHTKFFNDALLLPDNPTMYDAYADYFDTMVARGWKSWEYRTVSNGLYKAYFFPRAGSSRDTDTVYSVLNNVQCSYKDSAGVTQKTWVRVAIFKITRLAIAEKLVALKKAGCNVSIVYAESDSAKSSGGTKGTWEMMHTSGGPTVRCYNDDRDPLNPGKKLTTPYIIHTKYILVDGMYDGARKKISFTGSGNYTGPALRENDESIVKVDDSAVHDMYKAHFNKVIGVAYPGKADGTDLCKGVKPLPADGEKPAT
;
A
#
# COMPACT_ATOMS: atom_id res chain seq x y z
N MET A 1 23.83 38.88 15.79
CA MET A 1 23.80 39.44 17.15
C MET A 1 22.79 38.66 17.99
N ALA A 2 23.17 38.38 19.24
CA ALA A 2 22.37 38.02 20.42
C ALA A 2 21.33 36.86 20.36
N ARG A 3 21.72 35.79 21.07
CA ARG A 3 20.87 34.72 21.63
C ARG A 3 19.91 35.28 22.69
N VAL A 4 18.74 34.67 22.86
CA VAL A 4 18.05 34.62 24.16
C VAL A 4 17.61 33.19 24.46
N ARG A 5 18.19 32.64 25.53
CA ARG A 5 17.76 31.43 26.25
C ARG A 5 16.58 31.79 27.15
N LEU A 6 15.57 30.93 27.20
CA LEU A 6 14.63 30.88 28.32
C LEU A 6 14.85 29.57 29.10
N ARG A 7 15.33 29.70 30.34
CA ARG A 7 15.23 28.70 31.41
C ARG A 7 14.37 29.33 32.50
N GLY A 8 13.41 28.56 33.01
CA GLY A 8 12.65 28.92 34.20
C GLY A 8 11.81 27.76 34.67
N ALA A 9 12.40 26.89 35.51
CA ALA A 9 11.69 25.85 36.24
C ALA A 9 11.04 26.47 37.49
N GLY A 10 9.72 26.32 37.63
CA GLY A 10 8.96 26.69 38.82
C GLY A 10 8.30 25.48 39.45
N ARG A 11 8.81 25.08 40.63
CA ARG A 11 8.24 24.05 41.51
C ARG A 11 6.89 24.51 42.06
N HIS A 12 5.82 23.76 41.82
CA HIS A 12 4.56 23.92 42.56
C HIS A 12 4.57 23.08 43.84
N ARG A 13 4.47 23.79 44.97
CA ARG A 13 4.27 23.25 46.32
C ARG A 13 2.85 22.69 46.44
N GLY A 14 2.74 21.49 47.02
CA GLY A 14 1.48 20.89 47.39
C GLY A 14 0.85 21.56 48.62
N VAL A 15 -0.48 21.61 48.62
CA VAL A 15 -1.32 21.90 49.79
C VAL A 15 -2.36 20.78 49.87
N LYS A 16 -2.52 20.21 51.06
CA LYS A 16 -3.50 19.18 51.47
C LYS A 16 -4.27 19.74 52.70
N PRO A 17 -5.39 19.12 53.14
CA PRO A 17 -6.76 19.46 52.76
C PRO A 17 -7.53 20.09 53.94
N VAL A 18 -8.67 20.73 53.68
CA VAL A 18 -9.60 21.15 54.74
C VAL A 18 -10.78 20.20 54.79
N ARG A 19 -10.90 19.48 55.91
CA ARG A 19 -12.11 18.72 56.29
C ARG A 19 -13.16 19.70 56.79
N GLY A 20 -14.33 19.70 56.17
CA GLY A 20 -15.53 20.35 56.67
C GLY A 20 -16.69 19.37 56.60
N GLY A 21 -17.01 18.73 57.73
CA GLY A 21 -18.19 17.90 57.86
C GLY A 21 -19.44 18.76 58.00
N ARG A 22 -20.50 18.41 57.27
CA ARG A 22 -21.88 18.74 57.63
C ARG A 22 -22.78 17.55 57.34
N GLN A 23 -23.37 17.05 58.41
CA GLN A 23 -24.48 16.10 58.40
C GLN A 23 -25.68 16.75 57.72
N ALA A 24 -26.37 16.00 56.86
CA ALA A 24 -27.72 16.34 56.40
C ALA A 24 -28.58 15.07 56.42
N VAL A 25 -29.53 15.13 57.36
CA VAL A 25 -30.72 14.33 57.64
C VAL A 25 -31.28 13.58 56.42
N ALA A 26 -31.45 12.26 56.56
CA ALA A 26 -32.26 11.45 55.67
C ALA A 26 -33.76 11.64 56.02
N LEU A 27 -34.52 12.29 55.15
CA LEU A 27 -35.97 12.16 55.13
C LEU A 27 -36.34 10.99 54.20
N ALA A 28 -36.86 9.92 54.79
CA ALA A 28 -37.49 8.84 54.05
C ALA A 28 -38.91 9.26 53.64
N THR A 29 -39.07 9.66 52.37
CA THR A 29 -40.39 9.79 51.74
C THR A 29 -40.70 8.49 51.02
N VAL A 30 -41.61 7.69 51.59
CA VAL A 30 -42.23 6.56 50.93
C VAL A 30 -43.29 7.12 49.97
N LEU A 31 -42.98 7.21 48.68
CA LEU A 31 -43.99 7.31 47.64
C LEU A 31 -44.10 5.96 46.93
N SER A 32 -45.19 5.26 47.24
CA SER A 32 -45.72 4.20 46.40
C SER A 32 -46.23 4.82 45.10
N ALA A 33 -45.48 4.67 44.02
CA ALA A 33 -45.95 4.93 42.66
C ALA A 33 -45.92 3.62 41.88
N ALA A 34 -47.10 3.25 41.39
CA ALA A 34 -47.36 2.07 40.60
C ALA A 34 -46.42 1.96 39.40
N GLY A 35 -45.97 0.73 39.15
CA GLY A 35 -45.02 0.40 38.11
C GLY A 35 -45.56 0.68 36.71
N VAL A 36 -44.76 1.43 35.96
CA VAL A 36 -44.48 1.12 34.56
C VAL A 36 -42.97 0.93 34.50
N GLN A 37 -42.51 -0.31 34.69
CA GLN A 37 -41.16 -0.67 34.28
C GLN A 37 -41.16 -0.68 32.76
N VAL A 38 -40.83 0.47 32.16
CA VAL A 38 -40.29 0.46 30.81
C VAL A 38 -38.98 -0.29 30.93
N ALA A 39 -39.00 -1.58 30.57
CA ALA A 39 -37.79 -2.32 30.29
C ALA A 39 -37.16 -1.63 29.07
N VAL A 40 -36.36 -0.60 29.32
CA VAL A 40 -35.38 -0.13 28.35
C VAL A 40 -34.44 -1.31 28.23
N SER A 41 -34.65 -2.14 27.21
CA SER A 41 -33.60 -3.02 26.73
C SER A 41 -32.48 -2.07 26.34
N ALA A 42 -31.53 -1.87 27.25
CA ALA A 42 -30.25 -1.29 26.92
C ALA A 42 -29.66 -2.30 25.94
N GLY A 43 -29.93 -2.10 24.66
CA GLY A 43 -29.25 -2.84 23.61
C GLY A 43 -27.78 -2.77 23.95
N THR A 44 -27.15 -3.92 24.07
CA THR A 44 -25.70 -4.00 24.21
C THR A 44 -25.14 -3.17 23.07
N ALA A 45 -24.58 -1.99 23.37
CA ALA A 45 -23.87 -1.20 22.37
C ALA A 45 -22.77 -2.13 21.84
N GLU A 46 -22.90 -2.54 20.59
CA GLU A 46 -21.90 -3.36 19.94
C GLU A 46 -20.58 -2.59 20.01
N ALA A 47 -19.54 -3.23 20.53
CA ALA A 47 -18.26 -2.58 20.68
C ALA A 47 -17.77 -2.17 19.28
N ALA A 48 -17.34 -0.91 19.14
CA ALA A 48 -16.83 -0.42 17.87
C ALA A 48 -15.71 -1.36 17.34
N PRO A 49 -15.61 -1.55 16.01
CA PRO A 49 -14.57 -2.38 15.42
C PRO A 49 -13.17 -1.92 15.86
N ALA A 50 -12.31 -2.88 16.22
CA ALA A 50 -10.89 -2.61 16.48
C ALA A 50 -10.09 -2.79 15.19
N TRP A 51 -9.59 -1.69 14.63
CA TRP A 51 -8.72 -1.73 13.45
C TRP A 51 -7.28 -1.98 13.88
N ILE A 52 -6.76 -3.15 13.53
CA ILE A 52 -5.38 -3.51 13.86
C ILE A 52 -4.45 -2.96 12.76
N GLU A 53 -3.48 -2.16 13.18
CA GLU A 53 -2.41 -1.73 12.29
C GLU A 53 -1.61 -2.91 11.76
N GLY A 54 -1.30 -2.88 10.48
CA GLY A 54 -0.35 -3.80 9.88
C GLY A 54 -0.75 -4.23 8.47
N PRO A 55 0.03 -5.16 7.90
CA PRO A 55 -0.22 -5.63 6.56
C PRO A 55 -1.32 -6.70 6.54
N ILE A 56 -2.08 -6.68 5.47
CA ILE A 56 -3.11 -7.64 5.10
C ILE A 56 -2.68 -8.21 3.75
N PHE A 57 -2.87 -9.50 3.57
CA PHE A 57 -2.48 -10.22 2.36
C PHE A 57 -3.68 -10.99 1.84
N ASN A 58 -3.85 -11.06 0.52
CA ASN A 58 -4.70 -12.09 -0.07
C ASN A 58 -3.85 -13.31 -0.44
N ASP A 59 -4.51 -14.45 -0.58
CA ASP A 59 -3.91 -15.65 -1.15
C ASP A 59 -4.71 -16.13 -2.37
N PRO A 60 -4.21 -15.96 -3.61
CA PRO A 60 -4.89 -16.44 -4.81
C PRO A 60 -4.95 -17.98 -4.88
N LEU A 61 -4.17 -18.70 -4.06
CA LEU A 61 -4.22 -20.16 -3.95
C LEU A 61 -5.12 -20.66 -2.82
N GLY A 62 -5.63 -19.74 -1.99
CA GLY A 62 -6.45 -20.03 -0.83
C GLY A 62 -7.93 -20.16 -1.15
N ALA A 63 -8.74 -20.28 -0.09
CA ALA A 63 -10.20 -20.22 -0.18
C ALA A 63 -10.70 -18.81 -0.55
N SER A 64 -11.99 -18.68 -0.87
CA SER A 64 -12.56 -17.42 -1.35
C SER A 64 -12.37 -16.26 -0.37
N ASP A 65 -12.45 -16.47 0.94
CA ASP A 65 -12.20 -15.44 1.95
C ASP A 65 -10.72 -14.98 1.95
N GLU A 66 -9.78 -15.91 1.81
CA GLU A 66 -8.35 -15.59 1.66
C GLU A 66 -8.05 -14.85 0.35
N GLN A 67 -8.69 -15.23 -0.76
CA GLN A 67 -8.56 -14.53 -2.04
C GLN A 67 -9.09 -13.09 -1.95
N LEU A 68 -10.19 -12.90 -1.22
CA LEU A 68 -10.91 -11.63 -1.13
C LEU A 68 -10.52 -10.78 0.08
N ALA A 69 -9.52 -11.17 0.87
CA ALA A 69 -9.18 -10.54 2.15
C ALA A 69 -9.01 -9.01 2.06
N LEU A 70 -8.28 -8.52 1.04
CA LEU A 70 -8.08 -7.08 0.83
C LEU A 70 -9.37 -6.36 0.48
N ARG A 71 -10.13 -6.90 -0.48
CA ARG A 71 -11.42 -6.32 -0.90
C ARG A 71 -12.40 -6.28 0.26
N THR A 72 -12.48 -7.37 1.03
CA THR A 72 -13.34 -7.46 2.20
C THR A 72 -12.98 -6.36 3.19
N ARG A 73 -11.70 -6.16 3.52
CA ARG A 73 -11.29 -5.07 4.41
C ARG A 73 -11.63 -3.68 3.88
N LEU A 74 -11.46 -3.43 2.58
CA LEU A 74 -11.80 -2.13 2.00
C LEU A 74 -13.30 -1.84 2.07
N ILE A 75 -14.14 -2.87 1.85
CA ILE A 75 -15.60 -2.76 2.00
C ILE A 75 -15.96 -2.56 3.48
N GLU A 76 -15.40 -3.34 4.41
CA GLU A 76 -15.61 -3.17 5.86
C GLU A 76 -15.31 -1.74 6.34
N LEU A 77 -14.18 -1.15 5.90
CA LEU A 77 -13.82 0.23 6.23
C LEU A 77 -14.78 1.25 5.59
N THR A 78 -15.23 0.98 4.36
CA THR A 78 -16.20 1.83 3.65
C THR A 78 -17.56 1.79 4.32
N ASP A 79 -17.99 0.62 4.77
CA ASP A 79 -19.24 0.43 5.51
C ASP A 79 -19.20 1.07 6.89
N ALA A 80 -18.05 1.00 7.56
CA ALA A 80 -17.82 1.65 8.85
C ALA A 80 -17.62 3.18 8.76
N ALA A 81 -17.52 3.78 7.57
CA ALA A 81 -17.31 5.22 7.43
C ALA A 81 -18.48 6.03 7.98
N LEU A 82 -18.18 7.02 8.84
CA LEU A 82 -19.19 7.76 9.59
C LEU A 82 -19.85 8.87 8.75
N PRO A 83 -21.16 9.14 8.89
CA PRO A 83 -21.80 10.28 8.22
C PRO A 83 -21.06 11.61 8.46
N GLY A 84 -20.89 12.43 7.41
CA GLY A 84 -20.13 13.68 7.44
C GLY A 84 -18.61 13.53 7.27
N SER A 85 -18.08 12.30 7.38
CA SER A 85 -16.68 11.99 7.11
C SER A 85 -16.35 12.03 5.61
N THR A 86 -15.11 11.75 5.22
CA THR A 86 -14.66 11.70 3.83
C THR A 86 -13.88 10.43 3.55
N ILE A 87 -14.20 9.80 2.42
CA ILE A 87 -13.43 8.74 1.79
C ILE A 87 -12.74 9.32 0.56
N LYS A 88 -11.42 9.18 0.47
CA LYS A 88 -10.63 9.48 -0.75
C LYS A 88 -10.03 8.19 -1.30
N VAL A 89 -10.22 7.93 -2.59
CA VAL A 89 -9.78 6.71 -3.27
C VAL A 89 -8.96 7.08 -4.49
N ALA A 90 -7.67 6.76 -4.51
CA ALA A 90 -6.84 6.84 -5.72
C ALA A 90 -6.39 5.44 -6.12
N VAL A 91 -7.00 4.89 -7.17
CA VAL A 91 -6.75 3.52 -7.64
C VAL A 91 -6.68 3.52 -9.17
N TYR A 92 -5.68 2.83 -9.73
CA TYR A 92 -5.51 2.74 -11.19
C TYR A 92 -6.76 2.20 -11.89
N HIS A 93 -7.27 1.02 -11.49
CA HIS A 93 -8.49 0.42 -12.02
C HIS A 93 -9.52 0.05 -10.96
N VAL A 94 -10.79 0.39 -11.22
CA VAL A 94 -11.97 -0.06 -10.46
C VAL A 94 -13.01 -0.65 -11.40
N TRP A 95 -13.20 -1.96 -11.32
CA TRP A 95 -14.07 -2.74 -12.21
C TRP A 95 -15.00 -3.72 -11.47
N GLU A 96 -15.00 -3.71 -10.13
CA GLU A 96 -15.82 -4.62 -9.33
C GLU A 96 -17.05 -3.89 -8.77
N ALA A 97 -18.23 -4.43 -9.08
CA ALA A 97 -19.51 -3.87 -8.62
C ALA A 97 -19.59 -3.76 -7.10
N SER A 98 -19.08 -4.75 -6.35
CA SER A 98 -19.14 -4.72 -4.88
C SER A 98 -18.42 -3.51 -4.26
N VAL A 99 -17.33 -3.04 -4.88
CA VAL A 99 -16.59 -1.87 -4.41
C VAL A 99 -17.35 -0.59 -4.78
N VAL A 100 -17.92 -0.54 -5.98
CA VAL A 100 -18.78 0.57 -6.44
C VAL A 100 -20.00 0.71 -5.54
N ASP A 101 -20.69 -0.40 -5.26
CA ASP A 101 -21.89 -0.43 -4.44
C ASP A 101 -21.62 0.03 -3.00
N ALA A 102 -20.49 -0.39 -2.40
CA ALA A 102 -20.09 0.05 -1.06
C ALA A 102 -19.83 1.57 -1.01
N LEU A 103 -19.14 2.13 -2.02
CA LEU A 103 -18.88 3.57 -2.11
C LEU A 103 -20.18 4.38 -2.26
N ILE A 104 -21.12 3.90 -3.08
CA ILE A 104 -22.42 4.54 -3.26
C ILE A 104 -23.26 4.43 -1.98
N ALA A 105 -23.20 3.29 -1.28
CA ALA A 105 -23.86 3.12 0.00
C ALA A 105 -23.31 4.10 1.05
N ALA A 106 -21.98 4.33 1.08
CA ALA A 106 -21.38 5.34 1.95
C ALA A 106 -21.88 6.76 1.63
N GLU A 107 -21.94 7.14 0.35
CA GLU A 107 -22.52 8.43 -0.08
C GLU A 107 -23.98 8.57 0.39
N ASN A 108 -24.79 7.53 0.21
CA ASN A 108 -26.20 7.51 0.64
C ASN A 108 -26.35 7.64 2.16
N ARG A 109 -25.34 7.22 2.96
CA ARG A 109 -25.29 7.45 4.41
C ARG A 109 -24.77 8.84 4.79
N GLY A 110 -24.42 9.69 3.83
CA GLY A 110 -23.93 11.04 4.05
C GLY A 110 -22.41 11.15 4.22
N VAL A 111 -21.64 10.14 3.79
CA VAL A 111 -20.18 10.20 3.71
C VAL A 111 -19.78 10.90 2.42
N ARG A 112 -18.79 11.79 2.43
CA ARG A 112 -18.28 12.41 1.19
C ARG A 112 -17.32 11.46 0.48
N VAL A 113 -17.59 11.07 -0.76
CA VAL A 113 -16.81 10.08 -1.50
C VAL A 113 -16.10 10.70 -2.71
N GLN A 114 -14.77 10.69 -2.69
CA GLN A 114 -13.92 11.28 -3.72
C GLN A 114 -13.05 10.21 -4.38
N VAL A 115 -13.26 9.96 -5.67
CA VAL A 115 -12.58 8.89 -6.41
C VAL A 115 -11.76 9.48 -7.56
N LEU A 116 -10.48 9.14 -7.60
CA LEU A 116 -9.56 9.45 -8.69
C LEU A 116 -9.05 8.15 -9.30
N LEU A 117 -9.31 7.96 -10.60
CA LEU A 117 -8.85 6.79 -11.35
C LEU A 117 -7.85 7.17 -12.43
N ASP A 118 -7.13 6.18 -12.95
CA ASP A 118 -6.49 6.34 -14.25
C ASP A 118 -7.56 6.34 -15.36
N GLU A 119 -7.31 7.03 -16.46
CA GLU A 119 -8.25 7.06 -17.58
C GLU A 119 -8.49 5.66 -18.17
N SER A 120 -7.47 4.80 -18.14
CA SER A 120 -7.56 3.42 -18.58
C SER A 120 -8.56 2.58 -17.80
N SER A 121 -9.00 3.01 -16.61
CA SER A 121 -10.12 2.37 -15.91
C SER A 121 -11.42 2.39 -16.72
N VAL A 122 -11.54 3.31 -17.69
CA VAL A 122 -12.64 3.38 -18.64
C VAL A 122 -12.22 2.79 -19.98
N SER A 123 -11.12 3.25 -20.56
CA SER A 123 -10.75 2.92 -21.95
C SER A 123 -10.27 1.47 -22.15
N ASP A 124 -9.67 0.82 -21.15
CA ASP A 124 -9.29 -0.60 -21.24
C ASP A 124 -10.50 -1.55 -21.19
N ARG A 125 -11.62 -1.09 -20.60
CA ARG A 125 -12.85 -1.88 -20.42
C ARG A 125 -14.11 -1.04 -20.66
N PRO A 126 -14.38 -0.64 -21.91
CA PRO A 126 -15.51 0.25 -22.23
C PRO A 126 -16.88 -0.35 -21.92
N ALA A 127 -16.99 -1.69 -21.81
CA ALA A 127 -18.22 -2.38 -21.44
C ALA A 127 -18.44 -2.49 -19.91
N ASN A 128 -17.42 -2.19 -19.09
CA ASN A 128 -17.56 -2.20 -17.63
C ASN A 128 -18.24 -0.90 -17.17
N THR A 129 -19.29 -1.01 -16.37
CA THR A 129 -20.11 0.13 -15.94
C THR A 129 -19.64 0.81 -14.66
N SER A 130 -18.56 0.35 -14.02
CA SER A 130 -18.15 0.83 -12.69
C SER A 130 -17.97 2.35 -12.65
N TYR A 131 -17.26 2.93 -13.63
CA TYR A 131 -17.07 4.37 -13.71
C TYR A 131 -18.37 5.13 -13.95
N SER A 132 -19.20 4.69 -14.91
CA SER A 132 -20.45 5.38 -15.23
C SER A 132 -21.46 5.31 -14.08
N THR A 133 -21.52 4.20 -13.35
CA THR A 133 -22.33 4.04 -12.13
C THR A 133 -21.85 4.99 -11.02
N LEU A 134 -20.54 5.08 -10.77
CA LEU A 134 -19.99 6.05 -9.81
C LEU A 134 -20.26 7.50 -10.26
N ALA A 135 -20.12 7.81 -11.54
CA ALA A 135 -20.35 9.15 -12.07
C ALA A 135 -21.81 9.58 -11.94
N ALA A 136 -22.76 8.64 -12.11
CA ALA A 136 -24.18 8.90 -11.92
C ALA A 136 -24.54 9.15 -10.45
N ALA A 137 -23.90 8.42 -9.51
CA ALA A 137 -24.21 8.51 -8.08
C ALA A 137 -23.48 9.67 -7.37
N LEU A 138 -22.19 9.84 -7.64
CA LEU A 138 -21.33 10.81 -6.96
C LEU A 138 -21.23 12.15 -7.71
N GLY A 139 -21.49 12.15 -9.02
CA GLY A 139 -21.18 13.27 -9.91
C GLY A 139 -19.70 13.31 -10.33
N THR A 140 -19.36 14.28 -11.17
CA THR A 140 -18.01 14.49 -11.72
C THR A 140 -17.44 15.88 -11.44
N ASP A 141 -18.20 16.72 -10.73
CA ASP A 141 -17.79 18.07 -10.35
C ASP A 141 -16.88 18.00 -9.11
N ARG A 142 -15.57 18.16 -9.35
CA ARG A 142 -14.52 18.10 -8.32
C ARG A 142 -14.62 19.21 -7.26
N THR A 143 -15.53 20.18 -7.40
CA THR A 143 -15.79 21.21 -6.39
C THR A 143 -16.83 20.77 -5.35
N LYS A 144 -17.50 19.64 -5.56
CA LYS A 144 -18.49 19.07 -4.63
C LYS A 144 -17.83 18.17 -3.59
N GLY A 145 -18.58 17.85 -2.54
CA GLY A 145 -18.13 16.95 -1.49
C GLY A 145 -17.76 15.56 -2.01
N SER A 146 -18.50 15.09 -3.01
CA SER A 146 -18.36 13.79 -3.64
C SER A 146 -18.22 13.92 -5.14
N TYR A 147 -17.41 13.06 -5.75
CA TYR A 147 -17.18 12.98 -7.19
C TYR A 147 -16.38 11.74 -7.55
N VAL A 148 -16.45 11.35 -8.82
CA VAL A 148 -15.45 10.51 -9.48
C VAL A 148 -14.82 11.27 -10.66
N THR A 149 -13.52 11.09 -10.85
CA THR A 149 -12.79 11.69 -11.98
C THR A 149 -11.61 10.80 -12.41
N THR A 150 -11.05 11.08 -13.57
CA THR A 150 -9.85 10.40 -14.08
C THR A 150 -8.68 11.38 -14.22
N CYS A 151 -7.46 10.85 -14.27
CA CYS A 151 -6.33 11.56 -14.88
C CYS A 151 -6.52 11.68 -16.41
N PRO A 152 -5.74 12.52 -17.12
CA PRO A 152 -5.89 12.66 -18.57
C PRO A 152 -5.56 11.37 -19.34
N VAL A 153 -6.11 11.22 -20.54
CA VAL A 153 -5.81 10.11 -21.45
C VAL A 153 -4.29 9.97 -21.66
N ASP A 154 -3.78 8.74 -21.59
CA ASP A 154 -2.36 8.38 -21.76
C ASP A 154 -1.37 9.13 -20.82
N LYS A 155 -1.88 9.69 -19.71
CA LYS A 155 -1.08 10.49 -18.77
C LYS A 155 -1.46 10.24 -17.31
N SER A 156 -0.46 10.27 -16.45
CA SER A 156 -0.64 10.48 -15.01
C SER A 156 -1.09 11.93 -14.74
N CYS A 157 -1.57 12.20 -13.54
CA CYS A 157 -1.98 13.54 -13.12
C CYS A 157 -0.79 14.48 -12.85
N LEU A 158 0.37 13.95 -12.43
CA LEU A 158 1.53 14.74 -12.02
C LEU A 158 2.79 14.51 -12.88
N GLY A 159 2.73 13.57 -13.82
CA GLY A 159 3.78 13.33 -14.81
C GLY A 159 4.00 14.51 -15.73
N ASP A 160 5.27 14.93 -15.88
CA ASP A 160 5.62 15.94 -16.87
C ASP A 160 5.43 15.34 -18.28
N PRO A 161 4.53 15.91 -19.11
CA PRO A 161 4.17 15.33 -20.39
C PRO A 161 5.34 15.21 -21.37
N LYS A 162 6.46 15.92 -21.16
CA LYS A 162 7.66 15.80 -21.99
C LYS A 162 8.32 14.42 -21.93
N TYR A 163 8.04 13.63 -20.89
CA TYR A 163 8.58 12.27 -20.73
C TYR A 163 7.71 11.19 -21.39
N GLY A 164 6.66 11.57 -22.11
CA GLY A 164 5.82 10.64 -22.87
C GLY A 164 4.68 10.04 -22.05
N GLN A 165 4.27 8.82 -22.38
CA GLN A 165 3.15 8.15 -21.71
C GLN A 165 3.42 7.95 -20.23
N SER A 166 2.39 8.11 -19.42
CA SER A 166 2.43 7.94 -17.97
C SER A 166 1.05 7.52 -17.47
N ILE A 167 0.98 6.99 -16.26
CA ILE A 167 -0.29 6.51 -15.68
C ILE A 167 -0.42 6.92 -14.21
N MET A 168 -1.65 7.10 -13.75
CA MET A 168 -1.97 7.22 -12.33
C MET A 168 -2.00 5.84 -11.70
N HIS A 169 -0.83 5.37 -11.27
CA HIS A 169 -0.67 4.00 -10.82
C HIS A 169 -0.71 3.87 -9.29
N ASN A 170 -1.36 4.80 -8.58
CA ASN A 170 -1.65 4.62 -7.16
C ASN A 170 -2.69 3.53 -6.90
N LYS A 171 -2.69 3.02 -5.67
CA LYS A 171 -3.79 2.26 -5.05
C LYS A 171 -3.78 2.56 -3.54
N PHE A 172 -4.44 3.63 -3.14
CA PHE A 172 -4.62 3.96 -1.73
C PHE A 172 -6.04 4.44 -1.43
N TRP A 173 -6.45 4.23 -0.18
CA TRP A 173 -7.74 4.63 0.37
C TRP A 173 -7.51 5.38 1.67
N LEU A 174 -8.24 6.48 1.84
CA LEU A 174 -8.18 7.31 3.03
C LEU A 174 -9.58 7.45 3.61
N PHE A 175 -9.74 7.26 4.91
CA PHE A 175 -10.99 7.46 5.62
C PHE A 175 -10.76 8.47 6.74
N SER A 176 -11.42 9.62 6.69
CA SER A 176 -11.21 10.65 7.73
C SER A 176 -11.73 10.15 9.09
N ALA A 177 -12.81 9.38 9.09
CA ALA A 177 -13.35 8.70 10.27
C ALA A 177 -14.16 7.47 9.87
N VAL A 178 -13.91 6.37 10.58
CA VAL A 178 -14.71 5.14 10.57
C VAL A 178 -15.13 4.83 12.01
N GLU A 179 -16.11 3.96 12.21
CA GLU A 179 -16.39 3.42 13.54
C GLU A 179 -15.10 2.82 14.15
N GLY A 180 -14.67 3.35 15.29
CA GLY A 180 -13.50 2.87 16.02
C GLY A 180 -12.14 3.47 15.64
N ALA A 181 -12.02 4.27 14.58
CA ALA A 181 -10.75 4.93 14.22
C ALA A 181 -10.93 6.22 13.40
N THR A 182 -9.91 7.08 13.41
CA THR A 182 -9.82 8.27 12.56
C THR A 182 -8.58 8.23 11.68
N ASN A 183 -8.49 9.11 10.69
CA ASN A 183 -7.26 9.30 9.90
C ASN A 183 -6.67 7.98 9.37
N VAL A 184 -7.53 7.13 8.81
CA VAL A 184 -7.16 5.78 8.40
C VAL A 184 -6.56 5.84 7.01
N VAL A 185 -5.38 5.25 6.84
CA VAL A 185 -4.70 5.10 5.56
C VAL A 185 -4.62 3.62 5.20
N VAL A 186 -4.99 3.28 3.98
CA VAL A 186 -4.74 1.98 3.38
C VAL A 186 -3.89 2.17 2.13
N GLN A 187 -2.62 1.77 2.18
CA GLN A 187 -1.76 1.68 1.00
C GLN A 187 -1.80 0.25 0.50
N THR A 188 -2.19 0.01 -0.75
CA THR A 188 -2.23 -1.34 -1.31
C THR A 188 -1.49 -1.46 -2.64
N THR A 189 -1.19 -2.70 -3.03
CA THR A 189 -0.70 -3.05 -4.37
C THR A 189 -1.82 -3.46 -5.32
N SER A 190 -3.02 -3.70 -4.78
CA SER A 190 -4.14 -4.32 -5.49
C SER A 190 -5.00 -3.28 -6.19
N ASN A 191 -5.28 -3.51 -7.47
CA ASN A 191 -6.39 -2.85 -8.14
C ASN A 191 -7.73 -3.47 -7.69
N SER A 192 -8.86 -2.84 -8.04
CA SER A 192 -10.17 -3.46 -7.87
C SER A 192 -10.59 -4.13 -9.17
N THR A 193 -9.97 -5.28 -9.45
CA THR A 193 -10.21 -6.10 -10.65
C THR A 193 -10.39 -7.57 -10.26
N PRO A 194 -11.07 -8.40 -11.07
CA PRO A 194 -11.26 -9.81 -10.75
C PRO A 194 -9.95 -10.58 -10.52
N SER A 195 -8.95 -10.42 -11.40
CA SER A 195 -7.68 -11.16 -11.30
C SER A 195 -6.79 -10.70 -10.16
N ALA A 196 -6.90 -9.44 -9.72
CA ALA A 196 -6.13 -8.94 -8.59
C ALA A 196 -6.37 -9.77 -7.31
N HIS A 197 -7.55 -10.37 -7.16
CA HIS A 197 -7.89 -11.17 -5.97
C HIS A 197 -7.72 -12.68 -6.20
N THR A 198 -8.06 -13.17 -7.39
CA THR A 198 -8.11 -14.63 -7.67
C THR A 198 -6.83 -15.18 -8.29
N LYS A 199 -5.95 -14.33 -8.84
CA LYS A 199 -4.72 -14.76 -9.53
C LYS A 199 -3.46 -14.16 -8.92
N PHE A 200 -3.56 -13.01 -8.27
CA PHE A 200 -2.39 -12.22 -7.91
C PHE A 200 -2.20 -12.17 -6.39
N PHE A 201 -0.98 -12.42 -5.92
CA PHE A 201 -0.62 -12.12 -4.53
C PHE A 201 -0.46 -10.62 -4.36
N ASN A 202 -1.27 -9.99 -3.53
CA ASN A 202 -1.26 -8.56 -3.21
C ASN A 202 -1.13 -8.34 -1.69
N ASP A 203 -0.71 -7.12 -1.34
CA ASP A 203 -0.70 -6.66 0.04
C ASP A 203 -1.40 -5.30 0.20
N ALA A 204 -1.84 -5.04 1.42
CA ALA A 204 -2.31 -3.74 1.87
C ALA A 204 -1.76 -3.45 3.26
N LEU A 205 -1.22 -2.25 3.48
CA LEU A 205 -0.86 -1.75 4.80
C LEU A 205 -1.99 -0.87 5.33
N LEU A 206 -2.61 -1.28 6.43
CA LEU A 206 -3.63 -0.52 7.16
C LEU A 206 -2.97 0.25 8.31
N LEU A 207 -3.15 1.57 8.33
CA LEU A 207 -2.68 2.48 9.36
C LEU A 207 -3.87 3.25 9.96
N PRO A 208 -4.49 2.78 11.05
CA PRO A 208 -5.50 3.53 11.77
C PRO A 208 -4.88 4.65 12.62
N ASP A 209 -5.66 5.69 12.93
CA ASP A 209 -5.29 6.78 13.83
C ASP A 209 -3.95 7.46 13.50
N ASN A 210 -3.68 7.64 12.20
CA ASN A 210 -2.40 8.13 11.70
C ASN A 210 -2.54 9.47 10.96
N PRO A 211 -2.74 10.60 11.69
CA PRO A 211 -2.99 11.90 11.07
C PRO A 211 -1.85 12.36 10.16
N THR A 212 -0.59 12.10 10.52
CA THR A 212 0.53 12.52 9.68
C THR A 212 0.55 11.83 8.31
N MET A 213 0.30 10.52 8.26
CA MET A 213 0.21 9.82 6.98
C MET A 213 -1.08 10.18 6.26
N TYR A 214 -2.21 10.29 6.97
CA TYR A 214 -3.48 10.69 6.37
C TYR A 214 -3.38 12.04 5.66
N ASP A 215 -2.90 13.07 6.35
CA ASP A 215 -2.74 14.43 5.78
C ASP A 215 -1.80 14.41 4.59
N ALA A 216 -0.69 13.67 4.67
CA ALA A 216 0.28 13.56 3.57
C ALA A 216 -0.31 12.95 2.30
N TYR A 217 -1.10 11.87 2.45
CA TYR A 217 -1.79 11.23 1.33
C TYR A 217 -2.98 12.05 0.83
N ALA A 218 -3.71 12.73 1.72
CA ALA A 218 -4.82 13.61 1.35
C ALA A 218 -4.33 14.81 0.54
N ASP A 219 -3.24 15.45 0.96
CA ASP A 219 -2.59 16.52 0.21
C ASP A 219 -2.10 16.04 -1.17
N TYR A 220 -1.53 14.84 -1.23
CA TYR A 220 -1.09 14.23 -2.49
C TYR A 220 -2.27 13.96 -3.42
N PHE A 221 -3.37 13.41 -2.89
CA PHE A 221 -4.62 13.20 -3.60
C PHE A 221 -5.15 14.51 -4.20
N ASP A 222 -5.24 15.56 -3.39
CA ASP A 222 -5.77 16.86 -3.84
C ASP A 222 -4.86 17.49 -4.90
N THR A 223 -3.55 17.30 -4.79
CA THR A 223 -2.58 17.73 -5.81
C THR A 223 -2.78 16.99 -7.14
N MET A 224 -2.99 15.66 -7.09
CA MET A 224 -3.30 14.86 -8.28
C MET A 224 -4.63 15.28 -8.91
N VAL A 225 -5.68 15.46 -8.10
CA VAL A 225 -6.98 15.95 -8.57
C VAL A 225 -6.86 17.30 -9.24
N ALA A 226 -6.00 18.20 -8.74
CA ALA A 226 -5.72 19.49 -9.38
C ALA A 226 -4.89 19.38 -10.69
N ARG A 227 -4.29 18.20 -10.96
CA ARG A 227 -3.43 17.92 -12.14
C ARG A 227 -2.22 18.86 -12.23
N GLY A 228 -1.63 19.17 -11.07
CA GLY A 228 -0.60 20.20 -10.89
C GLY A 228 0.82 19.80 -11.32
N TRP A 229 1.01 19.10 -12.44
CA TRP A 229 2.32 18.55 -12.84
C TRP A 229 3.44 19.61 -12.97
N LYS A 230 3.12 20.85 -13.38
CA LYS A 230 4.13 21.92 -13.55
C LYS A 230 4.80 22.33 -12.24
N SER A 231 4.04 22.29 -11.15
CA SER A 231 4.49 22.63 -9.80
C SER A 231 4.80 21.40 -8.97
N TRP A 232 4.72 20.21 -9.57
CA TRP A 232 4.97 18.98 -8.86
C TRP A 232 6.45 18.84 -8.55
N GLU A 233 6.75 18.57 -7.29
CA GLU A 233 8.06 18.15 -6.83
C GLU A 233 7.94 16.88 -6.03
N TYR A 234 8.96 16.04 -6.13
CA TYR A 234 9.06 14.81 -5.36
C TYR A 234 8.88 15.08 -3.87
N ARG A 235 7.82 14.50 -3.27
CA ARG A 235 7.45 14.77 -1.88
C ARG A 235 7.71 13.56 -1.00
N THR A 236 8.23 13.81 0.20
CA THR A 236 8.30 12.81 1.26
C THR A 236 7.82 13.41 2.58
N VAL A 237 7.07 12.64 3.37
CA VAL A 237 6.60 13.03 4.71
C VAL A 237 6.94 11.92 5.69
N SER A 238 7.38 12.25 6.91
CA SER A 238 7.73 11.27 7.92
C SER A 238 7.39 11.75 9.33
N ASN A 239 6.97 10.82 10.18
CA ASN A 239 6.87 10.99 11.64
C ASN A 239 7.88 10.10 12.39
N GLY A 240 8.94 9.65 11.71
CA GLY A 240 9.92 8.69 12.24
C GLY A 240 9.52 7.25 11.95
N LEU A 241 8.42 6.80 12.56
CA LEU A 241 7.93 5.41 12.42
C LEU A 241 7.55 5.11 10.97
N TYR A 242 6.82 6.02 10.32
CA TYR A 242 6.48 5.92 8.90
C TYR A 242 7.20 6.98 8.08
N LYS A 243 7.40 6.68 6.79
CA LYS A 243 7.78 7.67 5.79
C LYS A 243 7.12 7.39 4.45
N ALA A 244 6.26 8.29 4.00
CA ALA A 244 5.66 8.25 2.68
C ALA A 244 6.58 8.91 1.64
N TYR A 245 6.56 8.37 0.43
CA TYR A 245 7.25 8.85 -0.75
C TYR A 245 6.24 8.92 -1.89
N PHE A 246 6.06 10.10 -2.48
CA PHE A 246 5.11 10.33 -3.57
C PHE A 246 5.85 10.66 -4.86
N PHE A 247 5.42 10.04 -5.95
CA PHE A 247 6.04 10.09 -7.28
C PHE A 247 5.16 10.87 -8.26
N PRO A 248 5.72 11.38 -9.37
CA PRO A 248 7.06 11.09 -9.93
C PRO A 248 8.23 11.78 -9.23
N ARG A 249 9.45 11.21 -9.36
CA ARG A 249 10.71 11.81 -8.91
C ARG A 249 11.58 12.19 -10.10
N ALA A 250 11.82 13.48 -10.30
CA ALA A 250 12.70 13.96 -11.37
C ALA A 250 14.15 13.47 -11.26
N GLY A 251 14.85 13.45 -12.40
CA GLY A 251 16.26 13.14 -12.54
C GLY A 251 16.53 11.94 -13.47
N SER A 252 17.81 11.73 -13.80
CA SER A 252 18.24 10.74 -14.80
C SER A 252 19.32 9.77 -14.31
N SER A 253 19.81 9.94 -13.08
CA SER A 253 20.86 9.11 -12.49
C SER A 253 20.32 8.18 -11.41
N ARG A 254 21.14 7.19 -11.03
CA ARG A 254 20.86 6.27 -9.90
C ARG A 254 20.79 7.00 -8.56
N ASP A 255 21.40 8.16 -8.40
CA ASP A 255 21.39 8.91 -7.14
C ASP A 255 20.03 9.56 -6.86
N THR A 256 19.24 9.79 -7.91
CA THR A 256 17.84 10.21 -7.78
C THR A 256 16.86 9.04 -7.85
N ASP A 257 17.34 7.79 -7.75
CA ASP A 257 16.48 6.62 -7.59
C ASP A 257 16.17 6.38 -6.11
N THR A 258 14.89 6.44 -5.77
CA THR A 258 14.44 6.28 -4.38
C THR A 258 14.76 4.91 -3.83
N VAL A 259 14.53 3.83 -4.60
CA VAL A 259 14.79 2.47 -4.12
C VAL A 259 16.29 2.21 -4.02
N TYR A 260 17.09 2.72 -4.97
CA TYR A 260 18.54 2.68 -4.85
C TYR A 260 19.03 3.40 -3.58
N SER A 261 18.47 4.58 -3.30
CA SER A 261 18.79 5.38 -2.12
C SER A 261 18.41 4.65 -0.82
N VAL A 262 17.24 4.02 -0.74
CA VAL A 262 16.87 3.28 0.49
C VAL A 262 17.79 2.09 0.73
N LEU A 263 18.25 1.42 -0.33
CA LEU A 263 19.19 0.30 -0.24
C LEU A 263 20.62 0.75 0.09
N ASN A 264 20.98 2.03 -0.11
CA ASN A 264 22.27 2.57 0.31
C ASN A 264 22.45 2.64 1.82
N ASN A 265 21.35 2.64 2.58
CA ASN A 265 21.38 2.66 4.04
C ASN A 265 21.71 1.28 4.64
N VAL A 266 21.73 0.20 3.84
CA VAL A 266 21.97 -1.16 4.32
C VAL A 266 23.47 -1.39 4.58
N GLN A 267 23.78 -1.91 5.76
CA GLN A 267 25.11 -2.42 6.11
C GLN A 267 25.04 -3.94 6.32
N CYS A 268 25.96 -4.71 5.74
CA CYS A 268 25.76 -6.15 5.58
C CYS A 268 26.12 -7.01 6.79
N SER A 269 27.04 -6.55 7.64
CA SER A 269 27.44 -7.25 8.84
C SER A 269 27.42 -6.31 10.03
N TYR A 270 27.09 -6.86 11.19
CA TYR A 270 27.12 -6.14 12.46
C TYR A 270 27.43 -7.10 13.60
N LYS A 271 27.82 -6.56 14.76
CA LYS A 271 27.92 -7.34 16.00
C LYS A 271 26.62 -7.18 16.79
N ASP A 272 26.03 -8.27 17.24
CA ASP A 272 24.94 -8.20 18.21
C ASP A 272 25.45 -7.88 19.62
N SER A 273 24.54 -7.81 20.59
CA SER A 273 24.86 -7.52 21.99
C SER A 273 25.77 -8.56 22.65
N ALA A 274 25.88 -9.76 22.07
CA ALA A 274 26.78 -10.83 22.51
C ALA A 274 28.13 -10.81 21.77
N GLY A 275 28.37 -9.83 20.88
CA GLY A 275 29.59 -9.75 20.08
C GLY A 275 29.65 -10.75 18.91
N VAL A 276 28.55 -11.45 18.62
CA VAL A 276 28.47 -12.40 17.51
C VAL A 276 28.24 -11.64 16.21
N THR A 277 28.98 -12.03 15.16
CA THR A 277 28.80 -11.43 13.83
C THR A 277 27.48 -11.91 13.24
N GLN A 278 26.56 -10.98 13.03
CA GLN A 278 25.29 -11.18 12.35
C GLN A 278 25.34 -10.61 10.93
N LYS A 279 24.43 -11.09 10.08
CA LYS A 279 24.24 -10.61 8.72
C LYS A 279 22.89 -9.93 8.57
N THR A 280 22.87 -8.83 7.83
CA THR A 280 21.63 -8.17 7.45
C THR A 280 20.93 -8.96 6.35
N TRP A 281 19.62 -9.16 6.49
CA TRP A 281 18.78 -9.72 5.45
C TRP A 281 18.09 -8.63 4.65
N VAL A 282 18.06 -8.79 3.33
CA VAL A 282 17.29 -7.97 2.39
C VAL A 282 16.39 -8.91 1.58
N ARG A 283 15.08 -8.71 1.66
CA ARG A 283 14.09 -9.49 0.90
C ARG A 283 13.30 -8.55 0.01
N VAL A 284 13.11 -8.92 -1.25
CA VAL A 284 12.39 -8.12 -2.24
C VAL A 284 11.32 -8.98 -2.87
N ALA A 285 10.05 -8.61 -2.73
CA ALA A 285 8.95 -9.16 -3.53
C ALA A 285 8.46 -8.05 -4.46
N ILE A 286 8.48 -8.27 -5.77
CA ILE A 286 8.15 -7.21 -6.73
C ILE A 286 7.50 -7.78 -7.98
N PHE A 287 6.37 -7.20 -8.40
CA PHE A 287 5.75 -7.58 -9.68
C PHE A 287 6.74 -7.46 -10.85
N LYS A 288 7.26 -6.24 -11.08
CA LYS A 288 8.16 -5.95 -12.19
C LYS A 288 9.41 -5.21 -11.75
N ILE A 289 10.58 -5.68 -12.20
CA ILE A 289 11.88 -5.04 -11.97
C ILE A 289 12.65 -4.89 -13.28
N THR A 290 12.82 -3.64 -13.74
CA THR A 290 13.59 -3.34 -14.97
C THR A 290 14.63 -2.23 -14.78
N ARG A 291 14.68 -1.62 -13.59
CA ARG A 291 15.74 -0.67 -13.24
C ARG A 291 17.01 -1.43 -12.86
N LEU A 292 17.93 -1.54 -13.82
CA LEU A 292 19.22 -2.23 -13.65
C LEU A 292 19.99 -1.78 -12.40
N ALA A 293 19.95 -0.49 -12.04
CA ALA A 293 20.63 0.04 -10.86
C ALA A 293 20.18 -0.62 -9.54
N ILE A 294 18.91 -1.03 -9.43
CA ILE A 294 18.40 -1.76 -8.26
C ILE A 294 18.99 -3.17 -8.23
N ALA A 295 19.00 -3.88 -9.37
CA ALA A 295 19.60 -5.21 -9.43
C ALA A 295 21.11 -5.18 -9.15
N GLU A 296 21.84 -4.21 -9.71
CA GLU A 296 23.25 -3.97 -9.38
C GLU A 296 23.46 -3.78 -7.88
N LYS A 297 22.61 -2.98 -7.22
CA LYS A 297 22.70 -2.74 -5.78
C LYS A 297 22.42 -4.00 -4.97
N LEU A 298 21.41 -4.79 -5.33
CA LEU A 298 21.08 -6.04 -4.63
C LEU A 298 22.20 -7.09 -4.76
N VAL A 299 22.82 -7.20 -5.95
CA VAL A 299 24.00 -8.04 -6.18
C VAL A 299 25.19 -7.53 -5.36
N ALA A 300 25.43 -6.22 -5.33
CA ALA A 300 26.50 -5.63 -4.52
C ALA A 300 26.32 -5.92 -3.02
N LEU A 301 25.09 -5.78 -2.49
CA LEU A 301 24.79 -6.12 -1.09
C LEU A 301 25.03 -7.60 -0.81
N LYS A 302 24.60 -8.50 -1.71
CA LYS A 302 24.87 -9.94 -1.57
C LYS A 302 26.36 -10.24 -1.52
N LYS A 303 27.15 -9.65 -2.43
CA LYS A 303 28.62 -9.82 -2.47
C LYS A 303 29.33 -9.19 -1.26
N ALA A 304 28.77 -8.12 -0.70
CA ALA A 304 29.24 -7.51 0.55
C ALA A 304 28.88 -8.31 1.82
N GLY A 305 28.16 -9.44 1.68
CA GLY A 305 27.89 -10.39 2.77
C GLY A 305 26.47 -10.36 3.31
N CYS A 306 25.57 -9.51 2.78
CA CYS A 306 24.16 -9.53 3.13
C CYS A 306 23.51 -10.84 2.66
N ASN A 307 22.46 -11.29 3.35
CA ASN A 307 21.57 -12.30 2.81
C ASN A 307 20.52 -11.62 1.94
N VAL A 308 20.51 -11.88 0.63
CA VAL A 308 19.60 -11.22 -0.32
C VAL A 308 18.75 -12.27 -1.04
N SER A 309 17.42 -12.10 -0.97
CA SER A 309 16.43 -12.93 -1.65
C SER A 309 15.42 -12.09 -2.43
N ILE A 310 15.07 -12.51 -3.64
CA ILE A 310 14.20 -11.80 -4.57
C ILE A 310 13.12 -12.77 -5.06
N VAL A 311 11.86 -12.36 -4.98
CA VAL A 311 10.73 -12.95 -5.70
C VAL A 311 10.21 -11.92 -6.68
N TYR A 312 10.05 -12.31 -7.94
CA TYR A 312 9.60 -11.38 -8.98
C TYR A 312 8.66 -12.04 -9.99
N ALA A 313 7.81 -11.28 -10.71
CA ALA A 313 6.99 -11.84 -11.79
C ALA A 313 7.61 -11.62 -13.18
N GLU A 314 8.25 -10.47 -13.39
CA GLU A 314 8.85 -10.10 -14.68
C GLU A 314 10.09 -9.21 -14.48
N SER A 315 11.08 -9.41 -15.35
CA SER A 315 12.27 -8.58 -15.49
C SER A 315 12.59 -8.36 -16.97
N ASP A 316 13.27 -7.26 -17.31
CA ASP A 316 13.89 -7.14 -18.64
C ASP A 316 15.12 -8.08 -18.72
N SER A 317 15.48 -8.47 -19.93
CA SER A 317 16.57 -9.40 -20.20
C SER A 317 17.19 -9.19 -21.58
N ALA A 318 18.32 -9.87 -21.83
CA ALA A 318 18.89 -9.95 -23.18
C ALA A 318 17.88 -10.45 -24.22
N LYS A 319 16.94 -11.32 -23.82
CA LYS A 319 15.93 -11.86 -24.75
C LYS A 319 14.82 -10.85 -25.06
N SER A 320 14.43 -10.01 -24.11
CA SER A 320 13.43 -8.95 -24.33
C SER A 320 14.01 -7.69 -24.98
N SER A 321 15.33 -7.51 -24.89
CA SER A 321 16.03 -6.26 -25.22
C SER A 321 17.02 -6.43 -26.38
N GLY A 322 16.69 -7.26 -27.37
CA GLY A 322 17.45 -7.39 -28.61
C GLY A 322 18.91 -7.84 -28.44
N GLY A 323 19.20 -8.66 -27.42
CA GLY A 323 20.53 -9.15 -27.07
C GLY A 323 21.25 -8.36 -25.98
N THR A 324 20.75 -7.18 -25.58
CA THR A 324 21.37 -6.36 -24.53
C THR A 324 21.01 -6.90 -23.15
N LYS A 325 22.02 -7.35 -22.38
CA LYS A 325 21.83 -7.88 -21.02
C LYS A 325 21.12 -6.85 -20.14
N GLY A 326 20.09 -7.32 -19.44
CA GLY A 326 19.23 -6.50 -18.59
C GLY A 326 19.30 -6.89 -17.12
N THR A 327 18.25 -6.55 -16.40
CA THR A 327 18.11 -6.83 -14.96
C THR A 327 18.11 -8.33 -14.68
N TRP A 328 17.54 -9.17 -15.55
CA TRP A 328 17.50 -10.62 -15.37
C TRP A 328 18.91 -11.21 -15.33
N GLU A 329 19.77 -10.86 -16.30
CA GLU A 329 21.15 -11.32 -16.32
C GLU A 329 21.95 -10.79 -15.13
N MET A 330 21.69 -9.55 -14.69
CA MET A 330 22.35 -8.98 -13.50
C MET A 330 22.03 -9.79 -12.24
N MET A 331 20.75 -10.05 -11.96
CA MET A 331 20.32 -10.81 -10.78
C MET A 331 20.86 -12.26 -10.76
N HIS A 332 21.15 -12.83 -11.93
CA HIS A 332 21.67 -14.19 -12.10
C HIS A 332 23.21 -14.30 -12.16
N THR A 333 23.92 -13.21 -11.87
CA THR A 333 25.38 -13.23 -11.81
C THR A 333 25.89 -14.19 -10.73
N SER A 334 27.03 -14.86 -10.97
CA SER A 334 27.67 -15.72 -9.97
C SER A 334 27.94 -14.95 -8.65
N GLY A 335 27.61 -15.59 -7.52
CA GLY A 335 27.61 -14.95 -6.20
C GLY A 335 26.46 -13.96 -5.97
N GLY A 336 25.45 -13.94 -6.86
CA GLY A 336 24.26 -13.11 -6.80
C GLY A 336 23.21 -13.57 -5.78
N PRO A 337 22.09 -12.82 -5.68
CA PRO A 337 21.01 -13.09 -4.73
C PRO A 337 20.33 -14.45 -4.97
N THR A 338 19.55 -14.92 -4.00
CA THR A 338 18.58 -16.01 -4.26
C THR A 338 17.41 -15.43 -5.04
N VAL A 339 17.14 -15.96 -6.22
CA VAL A 339 16.09 -15.45 -7.10
C VAL A 339 15.03 -16.53 -7.34
N ARG A 340 13.75 -16.12 -7.35
CA ARG A 340 12.61 -16.95 -7.74
C ARG A 340 11.64 -16.12 -8.59
N CYS A 341 11.29 -16.63 -9.76
CA CYS A 341 10.16 -16.08 -10.50
C CYS A 341 8.85 -16.72 -10.02
N TYR A 342 7.84 -15.88 -9.75
CA TYR A 342 6.45 -16.29 -9.61
C TYR A 342 5.65 -15.69 -10.77
N ASN A 343 5.49 -16.50 -11.81
CA ASN A 343 4.66 -16.22 -12.97
C ASN A 343 4.20 -17.55 -13.57
N ASP A 344 3.15 -18.11 -12.95
CA ASP A 344 2.68 -19.47 -13.19
C ASP A 344 1.51 -19.46 -14.17
N ASP A 345 1.80 -19.77 -15.42
CA ASP A 345 0.81 -19.91 -16.48
C ASP A 345 0.25 -21.33 -16.59
N ARG A 346 0.56 -22.25 -15.68
CA ARG A 346 -0.03 -23.60 -15.71
C ARG A 346 -1.49 -23.56 -15.30
N ASP A 347 -2.32 -24.29 -16.02
CA ASP A 347 -3.69 -24.57 -15.59
C ASP A 347 -3.71 -25.79 -14.66
N PRO A 348 -3.98 -25.62 -13.34
CA PRO A 348 -4.02 -26.74 -12.40
C PRO A 348 -5.16 -27.73 -12.69
N LEU A 349 -6.22 -27.30 -13.38
CA LEU A 349 -7.35 -28.14 -13.76
C LEU A 349 -7.13 -28.84 -15.10
N ASN A 350 -6.24 -28.31 -15.94
CA ASN A 350 -5.94 -28.86 -17.27
C ASN A 350 -4.41 -28.94 -17.50
N PRO A 351 -3.73 -29.96 -16.97
CA PRO A 351 -2.29 -30.13 -17.14
C PRO A 351 -1.86 -30.08 -18.62
N GLY A 352 -0.84 -29.26 -18.91
CA GLY A 352 -0.35 -29.04 -20.28
C GLY A 352 -1.03 -27.88 -21.02
N LYS A 353 -2.15 -27.35 -20.52
CA LYS A 353 -2.72 -26.08 -20.99
C LYS A 353 -2.15 -24.92 -20.20
N LYS A 354 -2.10 -23.76 -20.87
CA LYS A 354 -1.66 -22.49 -20.28
C LYS A 354 -2.86 -21.61 -19.98
N LEU A 355 -2.86 -20.98 -18.82
CA LEU A 355 -3.80 -19.93 -18.45
C LEU A 355 -3.57 -18.70 -19.32
N THR A 356 -4.65 -17.99 -19.63
CA THR A 356 -4.54 -16.65 -20.24
C THR A 356 -4.03 -15.63 -19.23
N THR A 357 -4.52 -15.72 -17.99
CA THR A 357 -4.05 -14.93 -16.85
C THR A 357 -3.33 -15.84 -15.86
N PRO A 358 -1.99 -15.77 -15.76
CA PRO A 358 -1.19 -16.57 -14.86
C PRO A 358 -1.40 -16.13 -13.42
N TYR A 359 -1.05 -17.03 -12.49
CA TYR A 359 -0.85 -16.64 -11.11
C TYR A 359 0.49 -15.90 -10.99
N ILE A 360 0.51 -14.74 -10.35
CA ILE A 360 1.72 -13.89 -10.26
C ILE A 360 1.89 -13.29 -8.86
N ILE A 361 3.13 -12.97 -8.52
CA ILE A 361 3.40 -12.04 -7.41
C ILE A 361 3.09 -10.62 -7.88
N HIS A 362 2.12 -9.94 -7.26
CA HIS A 362 1.77 -8.54 -7.56
C HIS A 362 2.02 -7.58 -6.39
N THR A 363 2.42 -8.13 -5.25
CA THR A 363 2.98 -7.44 -4.09
C THR A 363 4.29 -6.73 -4.47
N LYS A 364 4.59 -5.60 -3.80
CA LYS A 364 5.72 -4.74 -4.09
C LYS A 364 6.34 -4.22 -2.79
N TYR A 365 7.22 -5.02 -2.17
CA TYR A 365 7.90 -4.62 -0.95
C TYR A 365 9.39 -4.95 -0.88
N ILE A 366 10.10 -4.18 -0.03
CA ILE A 366 11.46 -4.48 0.45
C ILE A 366 11.40 -4.66 1.97
N LEU A 367 12.05 -5.70 2.48
CA LEU A 367 12.23 -5.96 3.90
C LEU A 367 13.72 -5.95 4.23
N VAL A 368 14.11 -5.21 5.27
CA VAL A 368 15.46 -5.20 5.81
C VAL A 368 15.42 -5.61 7.28
N ASP A 369 16.17 -6.66 7.64
CA ASP A 369 16.33 -7.15 9.02
C ASP A 369 17.82 -7.15 9.36
N GLY A 370 18.26 -6.13 10.09
CA GLY A 370 19.67 -5.94 10.45
C GLY A 370 20.08 -4.48 10.52
N MET A 371 21.31 -4.17 10.12
CA MET A 371 21.85 -2.81 10.21
C MET A 371 21.36 -1.94 9.04
N TYR A 372 20.63 -0.89 9.38
CA TYR A 372 20.05 0.08 8.45
C TYR A 372 20.23 1.49 9.01
N ASP A 373 20.88 2.36 8.25
CA ASP A 373 21.11 3.77 8.63
C ASP A 373 21.77 3.91 10.02
N GLY A 374 22.81 3.10 10.26
CA GLY A 374 23.59 3.13 11.50
C GLY A 374 22.93 2.49 12.73
N ALA A 375 21.73 1.92 12.59
CA ALA A 375 21.04 1.24 13.69
C ALA A 375 20.52 -0.14 13.28
N ARG A 376 20.43 -1.06 14.26
CA ARG A 376 19.79 -2.35 14.06
C ARG A 376 18.27 -2.16 14.04
N LYS A 377 17.64 -2.44 12.90
CA LYS A 377 16.22 -2.22 12.65
C LYS A 377 15.60 -3.35 11.85
N LYS A 378 14.26 -3.40 11.89
CA LYS A 378 13.43 -4.18 10.97
C LYS A 378 12.56 -3.20 10.19
N ILE A 379 12.88 -3.00 8.92
CA ILE A 379 12.24 -2.00 8.06
C ILE A 379 11.49 -2.69 6.94
N SER A 380 10.26 -2.23 6.70
CA SER A 380 9.47 -2.62 5.54
C SER A 380 9.24 -1.41 4.64
N PHE A 381 9.20 -1.63 3.34
CA PHE A 381 8.73 -0.65 2.35
C PHE A 381 7.65 -1.33 1.52
N THR A 382 6.46 -0.75 1.37
CA THR A 382 5.43 -1.25 0.44
C THR A 382 4.81 -0.10 -0.35
N GLY A 383 4.15 -0.37 -1.46
CA GLY A 383 3.43 0.65 -2.21
C GLY A 383 3.04 0.21 -3.62
N SER A 384 2.53 1.15 -4.40
CA SER A 384 2.04 0.85 -5.74
C SER A 384 3.14 0.70 -6.80
N GLY A 385 4.30 1.31 -6.55
CA GLY A 385 5.37 1.46 -7.53
C GLY A 385 6.12 0.19 -7.90
N ASN A 386 6.12 -0.13 -9.20
CA ASN A 386 7.03 -1.11 -9.77
C ASN A 386 8.49 -0.62 -9.75
N TYR A 387 9.45 -1.54 -9.94
CA TYR A 387 10.87 -1.18 -10.04
C TYR A 387 11.26 -0.92 -11.51
N THR A 388 10.45 -0.09 -12.18
CA THR A 388 10.61 0.33 -13.58
C THR A 388 10.97 1.82 -13.67
N GLY A 389 11.46 2.26 -14.83
CA GLY A 389 11.68 3.69 -15.13
C GLY A 389 10.40 4.52 -14.96
N PRO A 390 9.31 4.18 -15.68
CA PRO A 390 7.97 4.78 -15.56
C PRO A 390 7.51 5.04 -14.11
N ALA A 391 7.59 4.03 -13.25
CA ALA A 391 7.17 4.15 -11.86
C ALA A 391 8.03 5.12 -11.03
N LEU A 392 9.24 5.44 -11.48
CA LEU A 392 10.13 6.38 -10.81
C LEU A 392 9.99 7.81 -11.36
N ARG A 393 9.88 8.01 -12.69
CA ARG A 393 9.99 9.35 -13.31
C ARG A 393 8.69 9.90 -13.89
N GLU A 394 7.71 9.06 -14.20
CA GLU A 394 6.57 9.44 -15.03
C GLU A 394 5.22 9.23 -14.33
N ASN A 395 5.05 8.09 -13.65
CA ASN A 395 3.79 7.69 -13.06
C ASN A 395 3.53 8.38 -11.72
N ASP A 396 2.24 8.56 -11.41
CA ASP A 396 1.83 8.83 -10.03
C ASP A 396 1.91 7.50 -9.26
N GLU A 397 2.70 7.47 -8.20
CA GLU A 397 2.90 6.29 -7.35
C GLU A 397 3.11 6.74 -5.90
N SER A 398 2.95 5.79 -4.99
CA SER A 398 3.25 5.97 -3.58
C SER A 398 4.01 4.76 -3.03
N ILE A 399 4.96 5.03 -2.14
CA ILE A 399 5.67 4.02 -1.34
C ILE A 399 5.68 4.51 0.11
N VAL A 400 5.47 3.60 1.06
CA VAL A 400 5.57 3.87 2.49
C VAL A 400 6.63 2.98 3.13
N LYS A 401 7.54 3.59 3.89
CA LYS A 401 8.44 2.92 4.83
C LYS A 401 7.71 2.74 6.17
N VAL A 402 7.91 1.58 6.81
CA VAL A 402 7.50 1.28 8.18
C VAL A 402 8.72 0.80 8.98
N ASP A 403 9.01 1.45 10.11
CA ASP A 403 10.09 1.11 11.05
C ASP A 403 9.53 0.32 12.25
N ASP A 404 8.84 -0.78 11.98
CA ASP A 404 8.17 -1.62 12.99
C ASP A 404 8.49 -3.11 12.79
N SER A 405 8.88 -3.76 13.89
CA SER A 405 9.31 -5.16 13.87
C SER A 405 8.17 -6.16 13.66
N ALA A 406 6.98 -5.89 14.20
CA ALA A 406 5.82 -6.76 14.05
C ALA A 406 5.31 -6.70 12.60
N VAL A 407 5.18 -5.50 12.04
CA VAL A 407 4.82 -5.29 10.63
C VAL A 407 5.82 -5.99 9.71
N HIS A 408 7.12 -5.81 9.95
CA HIS A 408 8.15 -6.51 9.18
C HIS A 408 8.04 -8.04 9.27
N ASP A 409 7.80 -8.58 10.46
CA ASP A 409 7.73 -10.03 10.63
C ASP A 409 6.50 -10.65 9.96
N MET A 410 5.37 -9.93 9.89
CA MET A 410 4.21 -10.32 9.08
C MET A 410 4.54 -10.34 7.59
N TYR A 411 5.18 -9.29 7.05
CA TYR A 411 5.65 -9.28 5.67
C TYR A 411 6.66 -10.39 5.38
N LYS A 412 7.57 -10.69 6.31
CA LYS A 412 8.53 -11.78 6.18
C LYS A 412 7.84 -13.14 6.14
N ALA A 413 6.79 -13.36 6.92
CA ALA A 413 6.00 -14.58 6.87
C ALA A 413 5.33 -14.73 5.50
N HIS A 414 4.71 -13.67 4.98
CA HIS A 414 4.15 -13.65 3.62
C HIS A 414 5.24 -13.92 2.55
N PHE A 415 6.40 -13.26 2.63
CA PHE A 415 7.52 -13.50 1.72
C PHE A 415 7.94 -14.97 1.71
N ASN A 416 8.07 -15.59 2.88
CA ASN A 416 8.47 -16.99 3.00
C ASN A 416 7.42 -17.95 2.40
N LYS A 417 6.13 -17.63 2.53
CA LYS A 417 5.04 -18.37 1.87
C LYS A 417 5.18 -18.27 0.35
N VAL A 418 5.19 -17.05 -0.18
CA VAL A 418 5.22 -16.79 -1.64
C VAL A 418 6.48 -17.37 -2.28
N ILE A 419 7.67 -17.17 -1.71
CA ILE A 419 8.91 -17.72 -2.27
C ILE A 419 8.92 -19.26 -2.25
N GLY A 420 8.22 -19.87 -1.30
CA GLY A 420 8.09 -21.33 -1.17
C GLY A 420 7.20 -21.95 -2.22
N VAL A 421 6.16 -21.24 -2.67
CA VAL A 421 5.21 -21.69 -3.71
C VAL A 421 5.53 -21.16 -5.11
N ALA A 422 6.56 -20.31 -5.25
CA ALA A 422 6.90 -19.66 -6.52
C ALA A 422 7.19 -20.66 -7.64
N TYR A 423 6.42 -20.53 -8.73
CA TYR A 423 6.61 -21.24 -9.99
C TYR A 423 6.74 -20.25 -11.15
N PRO A 424 7.68 -20.44 -12.10
CA PRO A 424 8.60 -21.58 -12.26
C PRO A 424 9.77 -21.59 -11.25
N GLY A 425 9.82 -20.64 -10.32
CA GLY A 425 10.77 -20.63 -9.23
C GLY A 425 12.20 -20.42 -9.73
N LYS A 426 13.07 -21.43 -9.60
CA LYS A 426 14.45 -21.38 -10.13
C LYS A 426 14.53 -21.51 -11.65
N ALA A 427 13.53 -22.11 -12.27
CA ALA A 427 13.50 -22.32 -13.71
C ALA A 427 12.97 -21.06 -14.41
N ASP A 428 13.46 -19.88 -14.02
CA ASP A 428 12.95 -18.58 -14.43
C ASP A 428 13.53 -18.07 -15.76
N GLY A 429 14.11 -18.96 -16.55
CA GLY A 429 14.51 -18.70 -17.93
C GLY A 429 13.35 -18.62 -18.93
N THR A 430 12.09 -18.57 -18.45
CA THR A 430 10.89 -18.52 -19.29
C THR A 430 10.68 -17.15 -19.92
N ASP A 431 9.93 -17.10 -21.03
CA ASP A 431 9.61 -15.83 -21.71
C ASP A 431 8.84 -14.84 -20.81
N LEU A 432 7.99 -15.35 -19.91
CA LEU A 432 7.23 -14.55 -18.96
C LEU A 432 8.16 -13.89 -17.93
N CYS A 433 9.04 -14.68 -17.30
CA CYS A 433 9.98 -14.17 -16.31
C CYS A 433 11.03 -13.22 -16.92
N LYS A 434 11.40 -13.45 -18.18
CA LYS A 434 12.41 -12.67 -18.92
C LYS A 434 11.85 -11.45 -19.67
N GLY A 435 10.57 -11.12 -19.47
CA GLY A 435 9.94 -9.93 -20.05
C GLY A 435 9.84 -9.95 -21.58
N VAL A 436 9.88 -11.13 -22.20
CA VAL A 436 9.78 -11.31 -23.66
C VAL A 436 8.33 -11.21 -24.10
N LYS A 437 7.41 -11.64 -23.24
CA LYS A 437 5.97 -11.48 -23.44
C LYS A 437 5.47 -10.45 -22.43
N PRO A 438 4.61 -9.50 -22.85
CA PRO A 438 3.96 -8.62 -21.90
C PRO A 438 3.18 -9.47 -20.90
N LEU A 439 3.19 -9.05 -19.64
CA LEU A 439 2.28 -9.60 -18.66
C LEU A 439 0.84 -9.34 -19.14
N PRO A 440 -0.08 -10.29 -18.91
CA PRO A 440 -1.46 -10.06 -19.30
C PRO A 440 -2.01 -8.83 -18.57
N ALA A 441 -2.87 -8.11 -19.27
CA ALA A 441 -3.58 -6.99 -18.70
C ALA A 441 -4.30 -7.43 -17.42
N ASP A 442 -4.36 -6.52 -16.45
CA ASP A 442 -5.19 -6.74 -15.28
C ASP A 442 -6.66 -6.92 -15.75
N GLY A 443 -7.37 -7.80 -15.06
CA GLY A 443 -8.72 -8.25 -15.37
C GLY A 443 -8.75 -9.33 -16.46
N GLU A 444 -9.39 -10.46 -16.13
CA GLU A 444 -9.73 -11.49 -17.12
C GLU A 444 -10.63 -10.91 -18.21
N LYS A 445 -10.25 -11.03 -19.49
CA LYS A 445 -11.21 -10.78 -20.59
C LYS A 445 -12.42 -11.67 -20.33
N PRO A 446 -13.66 -11.16 -20.45
CA PRO A 446 -14.83 -12.03 -20.36
C PRO A 446 -14.63 -13.23 -21.28
N ALA A 447 -14.86 -14.44 -20.79
CA ALA A 447 -14.99 -15.58 -21.68
C ALA A 447 -16.12 -15.23 -22.67
N THR A 448 -15.77 -15.16 -23.95
CA THR A 448 -16.70 -14.96 -25.05
C THR A 448 -17.71 -16.08 -25.13
#